data_AF-A0A671SKR3-F1
#
_entry.id   AF-A0A671SKR3-F1
#
_cell.length_a   1.000
_cell.length_b   1.000
_cell.length_c   1.000
_cell.angle_alpha   90.00
_cell.angle_beta   90.00
_cell.angle_gamma   90.00
#
_symmetry.space_group_name_H-M   'P 1'
#
loop_
_entity.id
_entity.type
_entity.pdbx_description
1 polymer ?
#
loop_
_entity_poly.entity_id
_entity_poly.type
_entity_poly.pdbx_seq_one_letter_code
_entity_poly.pdbx_strand_id
1 'polypeptide(L)'
;MQSDGRWALQSEPYSCYFGGSAEYLSCFAQTIGESELWAMHLALHPQANLLSVSRKRYARLSTRDNKLCMDSNIPWGMDSLITLVYLDEKYSLKTCDNRFLSNDGKLVMEHRPNTSFTLELKSGKLAFKDCEGKFLSRTGPTGTLKSGRCSRPGKGELFDLEESHPQVSRQPTKDMNYSIRLLGCVISANQDDETDMETFQMEIDKETKKCMFRTNGGNYWTLVTHGGFLSTATEAANNGKYVCTKKNGQLAAVREDEQFMLKLINRPILVLRGENGFVCHHKTSNTLDCSRSVYDIFSLLFSDGAYQIKSESYCYCFWFVSSSGLVCTDGNKPEDFFFEFVEYGRVAIKGQNSKYLRGDQGGTLMGDGLSVDASSLWEH
;
A
#
# COMPACT_ATOMS: atom_id res chain seq x y z
N MET A 1 18.30 21.50 4.62
CA MET A 1 18.43 20.03 4.64
C MET A 1 19.86 19.69 5.00
N GLN A 2 20.04 18.82 5.98
CA GLN A 2 21.33 18.40 6.49
C GLN A 2 21.82 17.12 5.77
N SER A 3 23.09 16.78 5.95
CA SER A 3 23.72 15.61 5.30
C SER A 3 23.13 14.27 5.76
N ASP A 4 22.64 14.22 7.00
CA ASP A 4 21.99 13.05 7.60
C ASP A 4 20.57 12.81 7.08
N GLY A 5 19.94 13.77 6.39
CA GLY A 5 18.57 13.67 5.87
C GLY A 5 17.54 14.50 6.64
N ARG A 6 17.90 15.00 7.83
CA ARG A 6 17.04 15.86 8.65
C ARG A 6 16.97 17.29 8.13
N TRP A 7 15.97 18.01 8.60
CA TRP A 7 15.66 19.38 8.20
C TRP A 7 15.93 20.35 9.33
N ALA A 8 16.48 21.52 8.99
CA ALA A 8 16.51 22.68 9.87
C ALA A 8 15.68 23.77 9.19
N LEU A 9 14.86 24.46 9.98
CA LEU A 9 13.99 25.52 9.51
C LEU A 9 14.57 26.85 10.01
N GLN A 10 14.99 27.72 9.09
CA GLN A 10 15.52 29.04 9.42
C GLN A 10 14.48 30.11 9.09
N SER A 11 14.28 31.04 10.02
CA SER A 11 13.51 32.25 9.78
C SER A 11 14.29 33.18 8.83
N GLU A 12 13.73 33.49 7.68
CA GLU A 12 14.36 34.37 6.68
C GLU A 12 14.62 35.80 7.24
N PRO A 13 13.67 36.48 7.92
CA PRO A 13 13.91 37.83 8.43
C PRO A 13 14.92 37.91 9.58
N TYR A 14 14.99 36.88 10.43
CA TYR A 14 15.74 36.93 11.70
C TYR A 14 17.00 36.07 11.70
N SER A 15 17.20 35.22 10.68
CA SER A 15 18.32 34.28 10.57
C SER A 15 18.48 33.30 11.74
N CYS A 16 17.43 33.10 12.54
CA CYS A 16 17.38 32.14 13.65
C CYS A 16 16.72 30.82 13.22
N TYR A 17 17.09 29.72 13.87
CA TYR A 17 16.57 28.38 13.63
C TYR A 17 15.43 28.03 14.59
N PHE A 18 14.43 27.32 14.07
CA PHE A 18 13.28 26.80 14.81
C PHE A 18 13.56 25.40 15.37
N GLY A 19 13.30 25.24 16.66
CA GLY A 19 13.58 24.01 17.38
C GLY A 19 12.94 23.96 18.76
N GLY A 20 13.14 22.84 19.44
CA GLY A 20 12.69 22.60 20.82
C GLY A 20 11.98 21.26 20.99
N SER A 21 11.33 21.09 22.13
CA SER A 21 10.64 19.85 22.48
C SER A 21 9.38 20.12 23.31
N ALA A 22 8.33 19.32 23.08
CA ALA A 22 7.05 19.45 23.76
C ALA A 22 6.50 20.88 23.68
N GLU A 23 6.25 21.52 24.81
CA GLU A 23 5.70 22.89 24.89
C GLU A 23 6.76 23.99 24.70
N TYR A 24 8.04 23.63 24.63
CA TYR A 24 9.17 24.56 24.59
C TYR A 24 9.70 24.77 23.17
N LEU A 25 8.82 25.08 22.22
CA LEU A 25 9.19 25.39 20.84
C LEU A 25 9.54 26.88 20.70
N SER A 26 10.64 27.17 20.03
CA SER A 26 11.09 28.55 19.82
C SER A 26 11.88 28.71 18.51
N CYS A 27 12.13 29.96 18.09
CA CYS A 27 12.88 30.28 16.87
C CYS A 27 13.96 31.34 17.14
N PHE A 28 14.83 31.09 18.12
CA PHE A 28 15.89 32.03 18.55
C PHE A 28 17.31 31.47 18.43
N ALA A 29 17.48 30.20 18.05
CA ALA A 29 18.78 29.57 17.97
C ALA A 29 19.61 30.18 16.82
N GLN A 30 20.84 30.61 17.08
CA GLN A 30 21.73 31.16 16.04
C GLN A 30 22.51 30.07 15.27
N THR A 31 22.53 28.85 15.82
CA THR A 31 23.22 27.68 15.28
C THR A 31 22.29 26.48 15.35
N ILE A 32 22.48 25.52 14.45
CA ILE A 32 21.68 24.29 14.41
C ILE A 32 22.23 23.32 15.46
N GLY A 33 21.45 23.05 16.51
CA GLY A 33 21.65 21.93 17.41
C GLY A 33 20.69 20.78 17.13
N GLU A 34 20.76 19.72 17.93
CA GLU A 34 19.86 18.56 17.81
C GLU A 34 18.37 18.94 17.98
N SER A 35 18.06 19.96 18.79
CA SER A 35 16.69 20.45 18.98
C SER A 35 16.11 21.18 17.77
N GLU A 36 16.95 21.61 16.82
CA GLU A 36 16.53 22.31 15.59
C GLU A 36 16.47 21.36 14.38
N LEU A 37 16.71 20.05 14.60
CA LEU A 37 16.66 19.03 13.56
C LEU A 37 15.34 18.28 13.59
N TRP A 38 14.68 18.27 12.43
CA TRP A 38 13.36 17.70 12.23
C TRP A 38 13.39 16.58 11.20
N ALA A 39 12.73 15.46 11.52
CA ALA A 39 12.43 14.39 10.58
C ALA A 39 11.17 14.75 9.76
N MET A 40 11.20 14.50 8.45
CA MET A 40 10.04 14.70 7.58
C MET A 40 9.35 13.38 7.29
N HIS A 41 8.15 13.19 7.85
CA HIS A 41 7.30 12.06 7.55
C HIS A 41 6.17 12.46 6.59
N LEU A 42 5.94 11.65 5.55
CA LEU A 42 4.77 11.85 4.69
C LEU A 42 3.51 11.46 5.45
N ALA A 43 2.48 12.31 5.35
CA ALA A 43 1.17 12.02 5.94
C ALA A 43 0.38 10.95 5.17
N LEU A 44 0.67 10.78 3.87
CA LEU A 44 0.12 9.71 3.05
C LEU A 44 0.62 8.34 3.55
N HIS A 45 -0.20 7.30 3.43
CA HIS A 45 0.25 5.93 3.63
C HIS A 45 1.49 5.63 2.75
N PRO A 46 2.51 4.91 3.26
CA PRO A 46 3.74 4.65 2.52
C PRO A 46 3.57 3.72 1.31
N GLN A 47 2.45 3.00 1.22
CA GLN A 47 2.12 2.15 0.08
C GLN A 47 1.28 2.93 -0.93
N ALA A 48 1.89 3.25 -2.06
CA ALA A 48 1.37 4.23 -3.00
C ALA A 48 1.74 3.93 -4.45
N ASN A 49 1.12 4.66 -5.37
CA ASN A 49 1.50 4.69 -6.77
C ASN A 49 2.28 5.97 -7.08
N LEU A 50 3.37 5.83 -7.84
CA LEU A 50 4.27 6.94 -8.15
C LEU A 50 4.05 7.42 -9.59
N LEU A 51 3.56 8.65 -9.75
CA LEU A 51 3.24 9.25 -11.05
C LEU A 51 4.30 10.28 -11.48
N SER A 52 4.84 10.14 -12.69
CA SER A 52 5.72 11.16 -13.27
C SER A 52 4.93 12.41 -13.68
N VAL A 53 5.29 13.58 -13.16
CA VAL A 53 4.64 14.85 -13.52
C VAL A 53 4.90 15.21 -14.98
N SER A 54 6.11 14.96 -15.49
CA SER A 54 6.50 15.33 -16.86
C SER A 54 5.84 14.46 -17.93
N ARG A 55 5.71 13.15 -17.69
CA ARG A 55 5.25 12.18 -18.69
C ARG A 55 3.83 11.66 -18.46
N LYS A 56 3.26 11.89 -17.27
CA LYS A 56 1.94 11.35 -16.90
C LYS A 56 1.91 9.82 -17.07
N ARG A 57 2.93 9.17 -16.49
CA ARG A 57 3.11 7.71 -16.49
C ARG A 57 3.46 7.25 -15.09
N TYR A 58 2.89 6.12 -14.69
CA TYR A 58 3.12 5.49 -13.40
C TYR A 58 4.37 4.63 -13.42
N ALA A 59 5.03 4.57 -12.27
CA ALA A 59 6.10 3.62 -12.01
C ALA A 59 5.52 2.20 -11.87
N ARG A 60 6.19 1.22 -12.46
CA ARG A 60 5.91 -0.20 -12.27
C ARG A 60 7.18 -1.03 -12.36
N LEU A 61 7.18 -2.20 -11.71
CA LEU A 61 8.24 -3.19 -11.82
C LEU A 61 8.16 -3.91 -13.18
N SER A 62 9.12 -3.66 -14.07
CA SER A 62 9.25 -4.42 -15.33
C SER A 62 10.01 -5.72 -15.05
N THR A 63 9.30 -6.86 -15.04
CA THR A 63 9.90 -8.20 -14.89
C THR A 63 10.88 -8.52 -16.02
N ARG A 64 10.53 -8.16 -17.26
CA ARG A 64 11.38 -8.37 -18.45
C ARG A 64 12.70 -7.61 -18.35
N ASP A 65 12.64 -6.33 -17.98
CA ASP A 65 13.82 -5.46 -17.97
C ASP A 65 14.53 -5.46 -16.61
N ASN A 66 13.94 -6.14 -15.61
CA ASN A 66 14.38 -6.24 -14.23
C ASN A 66 14.67 -4.87 -13.56
N LYS A 67 13.79 -3.89 -13.83
CA LYS A 67 13.97 -2.48 -13.46
C LYS A 67 12.63 -1.84 -13.12
N LEU A 68 12.69 -0.74 -12.37
CA LEU A 68 11.55 0.15 -12.19
C LEU A 68 11.40 1.08 -13.39
N CYS A 69 10.28 0.99 -14.09
CA CYS A 69 9.99 1.74 -15.32
C CYS A 69 8.81 2.68 -15.13
N MET A 70 8.88 3.87 -15.74
CA MET A 70 7.79 4.86 -15.75
C MET A 70 7.17 4.95 -17.14
N ASP A 71 6.50 3.88 -17.53
CA ASP A 71 5.86 3.70 -18.83
C ASP A 71 4.37 3.36 -18.74
N SER A 72 3.84 3.07 -17.54
CA SER A 72 2.45 2.65 -17.36
C SER A 72 1.47 3.80 -17.46
N ASN A 73 0.34 3.59 -18.14
CA ASN A 73 -0.74 4.57 -18.23
C ASN A 73 -1.61 4.63 -16.96
N ILE A 74 -1.70 3.51 -16.25
CA ILE A 74 -2.56 3.31 -15.07
C ILE A 74 -1.77 2.53 -14.00
N PRO A 75 -2.07 2.72 -12.70
CA PRO A 75 -1.41 1.99 -11.62
C PRO A 75 -2.12 0.65 -11.35
N TRP A 76 -2.03 -0.28 -12.30
CA TRP A 76 -2.71 -1.58 -12.24
C TRP A 76 -1.75 -2.71 -11.93
N GLY A 77 -2.26 -3.75 -11.26
CA GLY A 77 -1.50 -4.93 -10.90
C GLY A 77 -0.56 -4.71 -9.70
N MET A 78 0.04 -5.82 -9.25
CA MET A 78 0.98 -5.81 -8.13
C MET A 78 2.29 -5.07 -8.45
N ASP A 79 2.68 -4.98 -9.72
CA ASP A 79 3.92 -4.35 -10.17
C ASP A 79 3.88 -2.82 -10.05
N SER A 80 2.69 -2.22 -9.99
CA SER A 80 2.48 -0.78 -9.78
C SER A 80 2.59 -0.32 -8.32
N LEU A 81 2.66 -1.27 -7.37
CA LEU A 81 2.81 -0.96 -5.94
C LEU A 81 4.24 -0.51 -5.64
N ILE A 82 4.37 0.71 -5.08
CA ILE A 82 5.62 1.22 -4.53
C ILE A 82 5.45 1.39 -3.02
N THR A 83 6.33 0.79 -2.24
CA THR A 83 6.38 1.00 -0.79
C THR A 83 7.54 1.94 -0.48
N LEU A 84 7.23 3.12 0.04
CA LEU A 84 8.22 4.05 0.59
C LEU A 84 8.68 3.52 1.94
N VAL A 85 9.99 3.33 2.13
CA VAL A 85 10.56 2.78 3.36
C VAL A 85 11.42 3.84 4.02
N TYR A 86 11.06 4.24 5.24
CA TYR A 86 11.83 5.22 6.00
C TYR A 86 12.90 4.54 6.85
N LEU A 87 14.18 4.76 6.51
CA LEU A 87 15.35 4.19 7.17
C LEU A 87 16.44 5.25 7.25
N ASP A 88 17.14 5.33 8.38
CA ASP A 88 18.27 6.24 8.60
C ASP A 88 17.97 7.68 8.15
N GLU A 89 16.82 8.22 8.59
CA GLU A 89 16.34 9.57 8.29
C GLU A 89 16.04 9.86 6.81
N LYS A 90 16.00 8.84 5.95
CA LYS A 90 15.80 8.93 4.50
C LYS A 90 14.75 7.94 4.02
N TYR A 91 14.31 8.12 2.77
CA TYR A 91 13.34 7.22 2.13
C TYR A 91 14.00 6.36 1.07
N SER A 92 13.63 5.08 1.03
CA SER A 92 13.95 4.17 -0.07
C SER A 92 12.67 3.80 -0.81
N LEU A 93 12.77 3.50 -2.11
CA LEU A 93 11.64 2.96 -2.88
C LEU A 93 11.78 1.44 -2.96
N LYS A 94 10.84 0.70 -2.37
CA LYS A 94 10.78 -0.77 -2.38
C LYS A 94 9.68 -1.26 -3.33
N THR A 95 10.02 -2.18 -4.22
CA THR A 95 9.09 -2.82 -5.16
C THR A 95 8.35 -3.99 -4.50
N CYS A 96 7.28 -4.46 -5.13
CA CYS A 96 6.43 -5.54 -4.62
C CYS A 96 7.15 -6.89 -4.39
N ASP A 97 8.33 -7.07 -4.97
CA ASP A 97 9.19 -8.25 -4.81
C ASP A 97 10.32 -8.05 -3.77
N ASN A 98 10.12 -7.10 -2.86
CA ASN A 98 11.00 -6.78 -1.74
C ASN A 98 12.37 -6.16 -2.09
N ARG A 99 12.58 -5.67 -3.32
CA ARG A 99 13.84 -5.03 -3.70
C ARG A 99 13.78 -3.50 -3.61
N PHE A 100 14.90 -2.89 -3.25
CA PHE A 100 15.09 -1.45 -3.22
C PHE A 100 15.63 -0.93 -4.55
N LEU A 101 15.14 0.25 -4.97
CA LEU A 101 15.70 1.00 -6.09
C LEU A 101 17.03 1.64 -5.70
N SER A 102 18.08 1.34 -6.46
CA SER A 102 19.35 2.05 -6.40
C SER A 102 19.35 3.27 -7.34
N ASN A 103 20.15 4.29 -7.01
CA ASN A 103 20.33 5.49 -7.80
C ASN A 103 20.84 5.23 -9.23
N ASP A 104 21.49 4.10 -9.49
CA ASP A 104 21.92 3.69 -10.84
C ASP A 104 20.80 3.07 -11.70
N GLY A 105 19.65 2.81 -11.08
CA GLY A 105 18.45 2.20 -11.68
C GLY A 105 18.35 0.69 -11.55
N LYS A 106 19.26 0.03 -10.81
CA LYS A 106 19.16 -1.39 -10.47
C LYS A 106 18.26 -1.61 -9.25
N LEU A 107 17.76 -2.83 -9.12
CA LEU A 107 16.99 -3.30 -7.98
C LEU A 107 17.86 -4.25 -7.14
N VAL A 108 17.96 -4.01 -5.84
CA VAL A 108 18.82 -4.75 -4.90
C VAL A 108 18.03 -5.20 -3.67
N MET A 109 18.41 -6.32 -3.04
CA MET A 109 17.70 -6.84 -1.86
C MET A 109 17.98 -6.06 -0.57
N GLU A 110 19.19 -5.50 -0.45
CA GLU A 110 19.66 -4.86 0.77
C GLU A 110 19.57 -3.34 0.69
N HIS A 111 19.21 -2.73 1.81
CA HIS A 111 19.33 -1.29 1.97
C HIS A 111 20.81 -0.86 1.95
N ARG A 112 21.12 0.19 1.18
CA ARG A 112 22.45 0.75 1.02
C ARG A 112 22.38 2.27 0.87
N PRO A 113 23.47 3.02 1.08
CA PRO A 113 23.46 4.48 0.90
C PRO A 113 22.99 4.94 -0.49
N ASN A 114 23.22 4.13 -1.52
CA ASN A 114 22.80 4.39 -2.90
C ASN A 114 21.35 3.97 -3.19
N THR A 115 20.61 3.42 -2.22
CA THR A 115 19.16 3.18 -2.29
C THR A 115 18.36 4.18 -1.45
N SER A 116 19.04 5.02 -0.67
CA SER A 116 18.42 6.02 0.20
C SER A 116 18.31 7.37 -0.52
N PHE A 117 17.14 7.98 -0.42
CA PHE A 117 16.82 9.26 -1.03
C PHE A 117 16.27 10.23 0.01
N THR A 118 16.75 11.47 -0.01
CA THR A 118 16.11 12.55 0.72
C THR A 118 15.01 13.16 -0.14
N LEU A 119 13.82 13.32 0.44
CA LEU A 119 12.68 13.92 -0.25
C LEU A 119 12.81 15.44 -0.27
N GLU A 120 12.70 16.06 -1.43
CA GLU A 120 12.53 17.51 -1.56
C GLU A 120 11.12 17.82 -2.09
N LEU A 121 10.45 18.79 -1.48
CA LEU A 121 9.14 19.27 -1.92
C LEU A 121 9.29 20.50 -2.81
N LYS A 122 8.70 20.45 -4.01
CA LYS A 122 8.68 21.58 -4.94
C LYS A 122 7.31 21.71 -5.59
N SER A 123 6.64 22.83 -5.34
CA SER A 123 5.30 23.12 -5.87
C SER A 123 4.27 22.01 -5.56
N GLY A 124 4.33 21.46 -4.34
CA GLY A 124 3.46 20.35 -3.90
C GLY A 124 3.79 18.99 -4.53
N LYS A 125 4.94 18.85 -5.20
CA LYS A 125 5.41 17.61 -5.81
C LYS A 125 6.67 17.11 -5.11
N LEU A 126 6.90 15.81 -5.15
CA LEU A 126 8.07 15.17 -4.58
C LEU A 126 9.21 15.10 -5.59
N ALA A 127 10.43 15.27 -5.11
CA ALA A 127 11.66 14.94 -5.80
C ALA A 127 12.54 14.08 -4.89
N PHE A 128 13.17 13.04 -5.44
CA PHE A 128 13.98 12.10 -4.67
C PHE A 128 15.45 12.38 -4.95
N LYS A 129 16.16 12.89 -3.95
CA LYS A 129 17.59 13.24 -4.05
C LYS A 129 18.46 12.12 -3.50
N ASP A 130 19.39 11.62 -4.29
CA ASP A 130 20.31 10.56 -3.89
C ASP A 130 21.48 11.06 -3.03
N CYS A 131 22.35 10.14 -2.64
CA CYS A 131 23.56 10.39 -1.86
C CYS A 131 24.60 11.30 -2.57
N GLU A 132 24.52 11.47 -3.89
CA GLU A 132 25.40 12.34 -4.68
C GLU A 132 24.77 13.73 -4.94
N GLY A 133 23.58 13.98 -4.38
CA GLY A 133 22.83 15.22 -4.58
C GLY A 133 22.17 15.33 -5.94
N LYS A 134 22.00 14.21 -6.65
CA LYS A 134 21.28 14.10 -7.93
C LYS A 134 19.86 13.62 -7.69
N PHE A 135 18.98 13.90 -8.65
CA PHE A 135 17.56 13.56 -8.51
C PHE A 135 17.15 12.40 -9.40
N LEU A 136 16.27 11.55 -8.88
CA LEU A 136 15.60 10.53 -9.69
C LEU A 136 14.84 11.18 -10.83
N SER A 137 14.99 10.63 -12.03
CA SER A 137 14.20 10.98 -13.20
C SER A 137 14.05 9.79 -14.14
N ARG A 138 13.04 9.89 -14.99
CA ARG A 138 12.79 8.91 -16.05
C ARG A 138 13.89 9.00 -17.12
N THR A 139 14.65 7.94 -17.32
CA THR A 139 15.72 7.86 -18.33
C THR A 139 15.42 6.84 -19.43
N GLY A 140 15.69 7.23 -20.67
CA GLY A 140 15.62 6.34 -21.84
C GLY A 140 14.19 6.06 -22.35
N PRO A 141 14.07 5.22 -23.40
CA PRO A 141 12.79 4.94 -24.07
C PRO A 141 11.80 4.21 -23.16
N THR A 142 12.25 3.18 -22.44
CA THR A 142 11.46 2.40 -21.47
C THR A 142 11.18 3.15 -20.17
N GLY A 143 11.81 4.32 -20.00
CA GLY A 143 11.59 5.17 -18.84
C GLY A 143 12.10 4.60 -17.53
N THR A 144 13.26 3.94 -17.53
CA THR A 144 13.91 3.47 -16.30
C THR A 144 14.06 4.62 -15.30
N LEU A 145 13.58 4.41 -14.07
CA LEU A 145 13.73 5.36 -12.97
C LEU A 145 15.13 5.21 -12.38
N LYS A 146 15.91 6.28 -12.41
CA LYS A 146 17.25 6.34 -11.82
C LYS A 146 17.69 7.79 -11.63
N SER A 147 18.77 8.03 -10.92
CA SER A 147 19.34 9.36 -10.79
C SER A 147 19.83 9.89 -12.13
N GLY A 148 19.39 11.10 -12.46
CA GLY A 148 19.86 11.86 -13.61
C GLY A 148 21.16 12.61 -13.30
N ARG A 149 21.44 13.65 -14.10
CA ARG A 149 22.61 14.52 -13.89
C ARG A 149 22.27 15.81 -13.14
N CYS A 150 20.96 16.11 -13.01
CA CYS A 150 20.42 17.34 -12.45
C CYS A 150 20.72 17.42 -10.94
N SER A 151 21.25 18.56 -10.50
CA SER A 151 21.46 18.90 -9.08
C SER A 151 20.35 19.80 -8.52
N ARG A 152 19.34 20.14 -9.34
CA ARG A 152 18.13 20.84 -8.94
C ARG A 152 16.94 20.16 -9.64
N PRO A 153 15.80 19.95 -8.96
CA PRO A 153 14.69 19.25 -9.55
C PRO A 153 13.98 20.13 -10.58
N GLY A 154 13.95 19.70 -11.84
CA GLY A 154 13.11 20.25 -12.90
C GLY A 154 11.83 19.43 -13.06
N LYS A 155 11.00 19.73 -14.07
CA LYS A 155 9.74 19.00 -14.30
C LYS A 155 9.94 17.48 -14.47
N GLY A 156 11.11 17.05 -14.96
CA GLY A 156 11.46 15.63 -15.17
C GLY A 156 11.75 14.85 -13.89
N GLU A 157 12.08 15.55 -12.81
CA GLU A 157 12.45 15.03 -11.49
C GLU A 157 11.30 15.14 -10.47
N LEU A 158 10.12 15.61 -10.90
CA LEU A 158 8.95 15.78 -10.04
C LEU A 158 7.97 14.62 -10.19
N PHE A 159 7.47 14.17 -9.05
CA PHE A 159 6.55 13.04 -8.92
C PHE A 159 5.35 13.39 -8.05
N ASP A 160 4.22 12.82 -8.41
CA ASP A 160 3.03 12.72 -7.59
C ASP A 160 2.98 11.36 -6.90
N LEU A 161 2.44 11.34 -5.69
CA LEU A 161 2.23 10.13 -4.91
C LEU A 161 0.73 9.99 -4.68
N GLU A 162 0.17 8.88 -5.15
CA GLU A 162 -1.26 8.60 -5.11
C GLU A 162 -1.52 7.38 -4.22
N GLU A 163 -2.65 7.40 -3.51
CA GLU A 163 -3.09 6.27 -2.67
C GLU A 163 -3.24 5.01 -3.54
N SER A 164 -2.63 3.88 -3.11
CA SER A 164 -2.81 2.61 -3.81
C SER A 164 -4.08 1.92 -3.32
N HIS A 165 -5.18 1.99 -4.07
CA HIS A 165 -6.40 1.26 -3.71
C HIS A 165 -6.21 -0.27 -3.73
N PRO A 166 -6.99 -1.05 -2.95
CA PRO A 166 -6.92 -2.49 -2.98
C PRO A 166 -7.36 -3.02 -4.36
N GLN A 167 -6.57 -3.92 -4.94
CA GLN A 167 -6.89 -4.61 -6.18
C GLN A 167 -7.04 -6.09 -5.91
N VAL A 168 -8.12 -6.67 -6.41
CA VAL A 168 -8.49 -8.05 -6.16
C VAL A 168 -8.60 -8.84 -7.46
N SER A 169 -8.30 -10.13 -7.36
CA SER A 169 -8.63 -11.12 -8.38
C SER A 169 -9.50 -12.21 -7.77
N ARG A 170 -10.39 -12.81 -8.56
CA ARG A 170 -11.11 -14.00 -8.10
C ARG A 170 -10.19 -15.20 -8.22
N GLN A 171 -10.10 -15.98 -7.15
CA GLN A 171 -9.41 -17.26 -7.19
C GLN A 171 -10.32 -18.39 -7.70
N PRO A 172 -9.77 -19.33 -8.48
CA PRO A 172 -10.37 -20.64 -8.68
C PRO A 172 -10.72 -21.29 -7.34
N THR A 173 -11.93 -21.81 -7.20
CA THR A 173 -12.34 -22.65 -6.06
C THR A 173 -12.49 -24.10 -6.51
N LYS A 174 -12.54 -25.05 -5.56
CA LYS A 174 -12.76 -26.48 -5.87
C LYS A 174 -14.01 -26.74 -6.71
N ASP A 175 -15.01 -25.87 -6.60
CA ASP A 175 -16.29 -25.95 -7.32
C ASP A 175 -16.33 -25.08 -8.60
N MET A 176 -15.37 -24.15 -8.79
CA MET A 176 -15.27 -23.27 -9.96
C MET A 176 -13.82 -22.91 -10.26
N ASN A 177 -13.25 -23.55 -11.28
CA ASN A 177 -11.85 -23.40 -11.62
C ASN A 177 -11.47 -22.06 -12.27
N TYR A 178 -12.40 -21.13 -12.48
CA TYR A 178 -12.17 -20.00 -13.38
C TYR A 178 -12.06 -18.64 -12.66
N SER A 179 -11.06 -17.85 -13.03
CA SER A 179 -10.89 -16.43 -12.75
C SER A 179 -11.92 -15.60 -13.52
N ILE A 180 -12.41 -14.52 -12.88
CA ILE A 180 -13.33 -13.56 -13.51
C ILE A 180 -12.51 -12.64 -14.41
N ARG A 181 -12.81 -12.64 -15.70
CA ARG A 181 -12.19 -11.82 -16.73
C ARG A 181 -13.18 -10.85 -17.36
N LEU A 182 -12.68 -9.67 -17.73
CA LEU A 182 -13.37 -8.78 -18.67
C LEU A 182 -13.17 -9.23 -20.13
N LEU A 183 -14.24 -9.67 -20.80
CA LEU A 183 -14.26 -10.02 -22.22
C LEU A 183 -15.09 -9.00 -22.99
N GLY A 184 -14.41 -8.00 -23.56
CA GLY A 184 -15.07 -6.84 -24.15
C GLY A 184 -15.80 -6.05 -23.05
N CYS A 185 -17.12 -6.06 -23.07
CA CYS A 185 -17.95 -5.45 -22.03
C CYS A 185 -18.51 -6.46 -21.03
N VAL A 186 -18.33 -7.76 -21.23
CA VAL A 186 -18.96 -8.82 -20.42
C VAL A 186 -17.98 -9.35 -19.38
N ILE A 187 -18.48 -9.57 -18.15
CA ILE A 187 -17.69 -10.16 -17.06
C ILE A 187 -17.99 -11.66 -16.99
N SER A 188 -16.96 -12.49 -17.12
CA SER A 188 -17.10 -13.95 -17.23
C SER A 188 -16.00 -14.68 -16.48
N ALA A 189 -16.34 -15.75 -15.76
CA ALA A 189 -15.38 -16.67 -15.15
C ALA A 189 -15.08 -17.84 -16.09
N ASN A 190 -14.00 -17.77 -16.87
CA ASN A 190 -13.66 -18.81 -17.85
C ASN A 190 -12.16 -19.08 -18.08
N GLN A 191 -11.23 -18.52 -17.30
CA GLN A 191 -9.77 -18.67 -17.49
C GLN A 191 -9.06 -18.97 -16.15
N ASP A 192 -7.76 -19.28 -16.17
CA ASP A 192 -6.97 -19.59 -14.96
C ASP A 192 -5.81 -18.58 -14.74
N ASP A 193 -5.74 -17.51 -15.54
CA ASP A 193 -4.67 -16.52 -15.49
C ASP A 193 -4.98 -15.36 -14.51
N GLU A 194 -3.95 -14.74 -13.95
CA GLU A 194 -4.00 -13.47 -13.20
C GLU A 194 -3.33 -12.35 -14.02
N THR A 195 -4.04 -11.79 -15.00
CA THR A 195 -3.58 -10.62 -15.77
C THR A 195 -4.34 -9.34 -15.35
N ASP A 196 -4.04 -8.23 -16.02
CA ASP A 196 -4.78 -6.97 -15.81
C ASP A 196 -6.28 -7.11 -16.07
N MET A 197 -6.70 -8.07 -16.91
CA MET A 197 -8.10 -8.30 -17.28
C MET A 197 -8.90 -9.08 -16.22
N GLU A 198 -8.20 -9.74 -15.30
CA GLU A 198 -8.76 -10.47 -14.15
C GLU A 198 -8.56 -9.71 -12.83
N THR A 199 -7.92 -8.54 -12.91
CA THR A 199 -7.67 -7.64 -11.79
C THR A 199 -8.72 -6.55 -11.75
N PHE A 200 -9.33 -6.33 -10.59
CA PHE A 200 -10.31 -5.28 -10.36
C PHE A 200 -9.92 -4.45 -9.14
N GLN A 201 -9.96 -3.12 -9.30
CA GLN A 201 -9.76 -2.21 -8.18
C GLN A 201 -11.04 -2.10 -7.36
N MET A 202 -10.94 -2.40 -6.08
CA MET A 202 -12.03 -2.31 -5.12
C MET A 202 -12.05 -0.91 -4.51
N GLU A 203 -13.20 -0.25 -4.65
CA GLU A 203 -13.43 1.11 -4.13
C GLU A 203 -14.65 1.07 -3.21
N ILE A 204 -14.46 1.43 -1.94
CA ILE A 204 -15.55 1.54 -0.97
C ILE A 204 -15.98 2.99 -0.91
N ASP A 205 -17.25 3.25 -1.21
CA ASP A 205 -17.81 4.59 -1.12
C ASP A 205 -17.84 5.10 0.33
N LYS A 206 -17.44 6.35 0.55
CA LYS A 206 -17.25 6.92 1.89
C LYS A 206 -18.56 7.06 2.65
N GLU A 207 -19.65 7.35 1.94
CA GLU A 207 -20.96 7.65 2.52
C GLU A 207 -21.83 6.38 2.63
N THR A 208 -21.98 5.65 1.53
CA THR A 208 -22.85 4.48 1.44
C THR A 208 -22.20 3.20 1.93
N LYS A 209 -20.87 3.19 2.10
CA LYS A 209 -20.04 2.02 2.43
C LYS A 209 -20.19 0.87 1.43
N LYS A 210 -20.70 1.14 0.23
CA LYS A 210 -20.86 0.14 -0.83
C LYS A 210 -19.54 -0.06 -1.57
N CYS A 211 -19.26 -1.32 -1.89
CA CYS A 211 -18.12 -1.72 -2.68
C CYS A 211 -18.42 -1.60 -4.19
N MET A 212 -17.48 -1.04 -4.94
CA MET A 212 -17.48 -0.95 -6.39
C MET A 212 -16.21 -1.58 -6.96
N PHE A 213 -16.31 -2.19 -8.14
CA PHE A 213 -15.18 -2.81 -8.82
C PHE A 213 -14.90 -2.07 -10.13
N ARG A 214 -13.75 -1.41 -10.17
CA ARG A 214 -13.22 -0.73 -11.35
C ARG A 214 -12.34 -1.69 -12.16
N THR A 215 -12.38 -1.54 -13.47
CA THR A 215 -11.56 -2.29 -14.44
C THR A 215 -10.35 -1.47 -14.90
N ASN A 216 -9.37 -2.14 -15.51
CA ASN A 216 -8.19 -1.48 -16.10
C ASN A 216 -8.57 -0.44 -17.19
N GLY A 217 -9.70 -0.63 -17.88
CA GLY A 217 -10.24 0.34 -18.84
C GLY A 217 -10.85 1.59 -18.20
N GLY A 218 -10.93 1.67 -16.87
CA GLY A 218 -11.53 2.78 -16.13
C GLY A 218 -13.04 2.67 -15.93
N ASN A 219 -13.67 1.63 -16.45
CA ASN A 219 -15.11 1.39 -16.31
C ASN A 219 -15.40 0.59 -15.04
N TYR A 220 -16.63 0.68 -14.53
CA TYR A 220 -17.08 -0.04 -13.34
C TYR A 220 -17.95 -1.24 -13.69
N TRP A 221 -17.99 -2.22 -12.79
CA TRP A 221 -18.96 -3.29 -12.84
C TRP A 221 -20.36 -2.71 -12.66
N THR A 222 -21.27 -3.10 -13.56
CA THR A 222 -22.65 -2.65 -13.50
C THR A 222 -23.60 -3.80 -13.77
N LEU A 223 -24.59 -3.92 -12.88
CA LEU A 223 -25.73 -4.78 -13.10
C LEU A 223 -26.64 -4.18 -14.17
N VAL A 224 -26.92 -4.94 -15.22
CA VAL A 224 -27.85 -4.55 -16.29
C VAL A 224 -29.25 -5.13 -16.07
N THR A 225 -30.25 -4.55 -16.72
CA THR A 225 -31.69 -4.84 -16.51
C THR A 225 -32.09 -6.31 -16.67
N HIS A 226 -31.36 -7.09 -17.47
CA HIS A 226 -31.57 -8.53 -17.63
C HIS A 226 -30.80 -9.40 -16.60
N GLY A 227 -30.27 -8.78 -15.55
CA GLY A 227 -29.61 -9.42 -14.43
C GLY A 227 -28.14 -9.81 -14.66
N GLY A 228 -27.55 -9.53 -15.83
CA GLY A 228 -26.13 -9.77 -16.11
C GLY A 228 -25.21 -8.66 -15.59
N PHE A 229 -23.89 -8.89 -15.62
CA PHE A 229 -22.89 -7.86 -15.32
C PHE A 229 -22.12 -7.45 -16.57
N LEU A 230 -22.05 -6.13 -16.80
CA LEU A 230 -21.22 -5.50 -17.84
C LEU A 230 -20.27 -4.48 -17.23
N SER A 231 -19.21 -4.14 -17.97
CA SER A 231 -18.31 -3.02 -17.65
C SER A 231 -18.60 -1.80 -18.52
N THR A 232 -19.82 -1.27 -18.39
CA THR A 232 -20.33 -0.23 -19.31
C THR A 232 -20.92 1.00 -18.64
N ALA A 233 -21.01 1.06 -17.31
CA ALA A 233 -21.71 2.18 -16.66
C ALA A 233 -20.92 2.97 -15.64
N THR A 234 -21.45 4.18 -15.43
CA THR A 234 -21.11 5.20 -14.45
C THR A 234 -21.98 5.12 -13.18
N GLU A 235 -22.98 4.23 -13.12
CA GLU A 235 -23.85 4.03 -11.95
C GLU A 235 -24.21 2.55 -11.75
N ALA A 236 -24.25 2.10 -10.50
CA ALA A 236 -24.53 0.72 -10.11
C ALA A 236 -26.03 0.48 -9.86
N ALA A 237 -26.69 -0.36 -10.66
CA ALA A 237 -28.01 -0.88 -10.32
C ALA A 237 -27.91 -1.94 -9.21
N ASN A 238 -28.86 -1.95 -8.28
CA ASN A 238 -28.95 -2.94 -7.20
C ASN A 238 -30.33 -3.62 -7.25
N ASN A 239 -30.36 -4.94 -7.44
CA ASN A 239 -31.60 -5.72 -7.44
C ASN A 239 -31.79 -6.57 -6.17
N GLY A 240 -30.92 -6.41 -5.16
CA GLY A 240 -30.97 -7.15 -3.90
C GLY A 240 -30.63 -8.64 -4.00
N LYS A 241 -30.12 -9.11 -5.15
CA LYS A 241 -29.76 -10.53 -5.37
C LYS A 241 -28.25 -10.72 -5.37
N TYR A 242 -27.82 -11.92 -5.01
CA TYR A 242 -26.41 -12.31 -5.06
C TYR A 242 -25.98 -12.59 -6.49
N VAL A 243 -24.76 -12.15 -6.81
CA VAL A 243 -24.06 -12.48 -8.05
C VAL A 243 -23.82 -13.98 -8.07
N CYS A 244 -23.96 -14.64 -9.22
CA CYS A 244 -23.57 -16.04 -9.40
C CYS A 244 -22.96 -16.21 -10.79
N THR A 245 -22.23 -17.30 -10.98
CA THR A 245 -21.67 -17.63 -12.30
C THR A 245 -22.60 -18.61 -13.01
N LYS A 246 -23.09 -18.23 -14.19
CA LYS A 246 -23.89 -19.10 -15.05
C LYS A 246 -23.04 -20.25 -15.61
N LYS A 247 -23.69 -21.31 -16.12
CA LYS A 247 -23.01 -22.45 -16.78
C LYS A 247 -22.10 -22.06 -17.95
N ASN A 248 -22.35 -20.91 -18.58
CA ASN A 248 -21.53 -20.36 -19.66
C ASN A 248 -20.41 -19.41 -19.18
N GLY A 249 -20.17 -19.33 -17.87
CA GLY A 249 -19.16 -18.45 -17.25
C GLY A 249 -19.63 -17.03 -16.94
N GLN A 250 -20.74 -16.54 -17.51
CA GLN A 250 -21.17 -15.16 -17.29
C GLN A 250 -21.68 -14.92 -15.88
N LEU A 251 -21.38 -13.75 -15.30
CA LEU A 251 -21.93 -13.33 -14.02
C LEU A 251 -23.36 -12.80 -14.16
N ALA A 252 -24.22 -13.14 -13.19
CA ALA A 252 -25.56 -12.59 -13.06
C ALA A 252 -26.06 -12.53 -11.63
N ALA A 253 -26.78 -11.47 -11.25
CA ALA A 253 -27.38 -11.33 -9.93
C ALA A 253 -28.77 -11.96 -9.88
N VAL A 254 -28.83 -13.28 -9.66
CA VAL A 254 -30.08 -14.06 -9.72
C VAL A 254 -30.33 -14.97 -8.52
N ARG A 255 -29.34 -15.18 -7.64
CA ARG A 255 -29.44 -16.13 -6.51
C ARG A 255 -29.72 -15.46 -5.17
N GLU A 256 -30.17 -16.27 -4.22
CA GLU A 256 -30.39 -15.91 -2.82
C GLU A 256 -29.21 -16.27 -1.91
N ASP A 257 -28.28 -17.10 -2.40
CA ASP A 257 -27.02 -17.43 -1.74
C ASP A 257 -25.96 -17.78 -2.81
N GLU A 258 -24.78 -17.17 -2.71
CA GLU A 258 -23.57 -17.50 -3.50
C GLU A 258 -22.35 -16.90 -2.80
N GLN A 259 -21.22 -17.63 -2.79
CA GLN A 259 -19.95 -17.17 -2.24
C GLN A 259 -18.90 -16.99 -3.32
N PHE A 260 -18.09 -15.93 -3.18
CA PHE A 260 -16.93 -15.64 -4.04
C PHE A 260 -15.67 -15.58 -3.17
N MET A 261 -14.59 -16.14 -3.69
CA MET A 261 -13.27 -16.00 -3.09
C MET A 261 -12.48 -14.92 -3.83
N LEU A 262 -12.21 -13.82 -3.14
CA LEU A 262 -11.41 -12.70 -3.64
C LEU A 262 -10.04 -12.71 -2.94
N LYS A 263 -8.97 -12.60 -3.73
CA LYS A 263 -7.59 -12.44 -3.28
C LYS A 263 -7.15 -11.01 -3.53
N LEU A 264 -6.63 -10.35 -2.50
CA LEU A 264 -5.95 -9.06 -2.59
C LEU A 264 -4.57 -9.29 -3.23
N ILE A 265 -4.36 -8.77 -4.43
CA ILE A 265 -3.15 -9.06 -5.21
C ILE A 265 -2.07 -8.00 -5.06
N ASN A 266 -2.45 -6.74 -4.81
CA ASN A 266 -1.52 -5.62 -4.75
C ASN A 266 -1.13 -5.24 -3.31
N ARG A 267 -1.07 -6.24 -2.43
CA ARG A 267 -0.50 -6.16 -1.08
C ARG A 267 0.35 -7.40 -0.73
N PRO A 268 1.31 -7.84 -1.57
CA PRO A 268 2.26 -8.88 -1.14
C PRO A 268 3.11 -8.40 0.05
N ILE A 269 3.28 -7.08 0.13
CA ILE A 269 3.88 -6.33 1.21
C ILE A 269 2.76 -5.57 1.92
N LEU A 270 2.75 -5.58 3.25
CA LEU A 270 1.73 -4.96 4.08
C LEU A 270 2.37 -3.99 5.07
N VAL A 271 1.85 -2.78 5.11
CA VAL A 271 2.04 -1.80 6.18
C VAL A 271 0.66 -1.47 6.73
N LEU A 272 0.53 -1.39 8.05
CA LEU A 272 -0.75 -1.09 8.70
C LEU A 272 -0.64 0.19 9.53
N ARG A 273 -1.61 1.10 9.35
CA ARG A 273 -1.77 2.29 10.19
C ARG A 273 -3.14 2.31 10.84
N GLY A 274 -3.17 2.29 12.17
CA GLY A 274 -4.38 2.49 12.97
C GLY A 274 -4.58 3.95 13.37
N GLU A 275 -5.55 4.20 14.24
CA GLU A 275 -5.86 5.54 14.76
C GLU A 275 -4.67 6.21 15.48
N ASN A 276 -3.88 5.42 16.22
CA ASN A 276 -2.80 5.91 17.07
C ASN A 276 -1.42 5.88 16.42
N GLY A 277 -1.29 5.37 15.19
CA GLY A 277 -0.01 5.23 14.49
C GLY A 277 0.12 3.92 13.73
N PHE A 278 1.35 3.60 13.36
CA PHE A 278 1.68 2.40 12.59
C PHE A 278 1.90 1.18 13.47
N VAL A 279 1.68 0.01 12.87
CA VAL A 279 1.99 -1.29 13.48
C VAL A 279 3.48 -1.62 13.30
N CYS A 280 4.18 -1.97 14.38
CA CYS A 280 5.58 -2.38 14.39
C CYS A 280 5.85 -3.49 15.41
N HIS A 281 6.98 -4.16 15.27
CA HIS A 281 7.53 -4.99 16.32
C HIS A 281 7.82 -4.17 17.57
N HIS A 282 7.41 -4.69 18.72
CA HIS A 282 7.87 -4.17 19.98
C HIS A 282 9.39 -4.40 20.11
N LYS A 283 10.09 -3.47 20.76
CA LYS A 283 11.56 -3.44 20.76
C LYS A 283 12.21 -4.62 21.50
N THR A 284 11.52 -5.22 22.46
CA THR A 284 12.11 -6.20 23.39
C THR A 284 11.28 -7.47 23.54
N SER A 285 10.19 -7.62 22.81
CA SER A 285 9.31 -8.80 22.86
C SER A 285 8.87 -9.20 21.45
N ASN A 286 8.20 -10.35 21.37
CA ASN A 286 7.58 -10.88 20.16
C ASN A 286 6.24 -10.19 19.81
N THR A 287 5.77 -9.24 20.61
CA THR A 287 4.49 -8.55 20.43
C THR A 287 4.60 -7.40 19.43
N LEU A 288 3.46 -6.82 19.07
CA LEU A 288 3.37 -5.68 18.16
C LEU A 288 2.80 -4.45 18.88
N ASP A 289 3.39 -3.30 18.58
CA ASP A 289 2.88 -1.97 18.94
C ASP A 289 2.07 -1.41 17.76
N CYS A 290 1.07 -0.58 18.02
CA CYS A 290 0.24 0.09 17.02
C CYS A 290 0.13 1.62 17.25
N SER A 291 1.13 2.20 17.91
CA SER A 291 1.19 3.63 18.29
C SER A 291 2.47 4.32 17.79
N ARG A 292 3.13 3.75 16.78
CA ARG A 292 4.46 4.17 16.32
C ARG A 292 4.37 5.21 15.20
N SER A 293 5.32 6.15 15.16
CA SER A 293 5.44 7.14 14.07
C SER A 293 6.14 6.59 12.82
N VAL A 294 6.87 5.48 12.97
CA VAL A 294 7.49 4.69 11.91
C VAL A 294 6.75 3.37 11.78
N TYR A 295 6.91 2.69 10.65
CA TYR A 295 6.23 1.45 10.32
C TYR A 295 7.22 0.31 10.07
N ASP A 296 6.80 -0.90 10.43
CA ASP A 296 7.42 -2.11 9.91
C ASP A 296 6.66 -2.63 8.69
N ILE A 297 7.36 -3.47 7.94
CA ILE A 297 6.87 -4.06 6.71
C ILE A 297 6.67 -5.56 6.94
N PHE A 298 5.48 -6.06 6.62
CA PHE A 298 5.12 -7.46 6.73
C PHE A 298 4.87 -8.06 5.35
N SER A 299 4.99 -9.38 5.22
CA SER A 299 4.54 -10.10 4.02
C SER A 299 3.13 -10.63 4.23
N LEU A 300 2.28 -10.48 3.22
CA LEU A 300 0.92 -11.01 3.24
C LEU A 300 0.82 -12.19 2.28
N LEU A 301 0.45 -13.35 2.81
CA LEU A 301 0.36 -14.59 2.05
C LEU A 301 -1.10 -15.02 2.01
N PHE A 302 -1.65 -15.21 0.82
CA PHE A 302 -3.02 -15.67 0.64
C PHE A 302 -3.10 -17.21 0.76
N SER A 303 -4.09 -17.71 1.49
CA SER A 303 -4.36 -19.13 1.67
C SER A 303 -5.86 -19.38 1.79
N ASP A 304 -6.48 -19.91 0.74
CA ASP A 304 -7.87 -20.41 0.71
C ASP A 304 -8.92 -19.44 1.31
N GLY A 305 -8.88 -18.16 0.92
CA GLY A 305 -9.81 -17.14 1.39
C GLY A 305 -9.39 -16.42 2.67
N ALA A 306 -8.31 -16.85 3.30
CA ALA A 306 -7.67 -16.18 4.41
C ALA A 306 -6.28 -15.65 4.06
N TYR A 307 -5.69 -14.90 4.99
CA TYR A 307 -4.36 -14.35 4.87
C TYR A 307 -3.48 -14.73 6.06
N GLN A 308 -2.22 -14.99 5.78
CA GLN A 308 -1.19 -15.28 6.77
C GLN A 308 -0.20 -14.12 6.73
N ILE A 309 0.02 -13.49 7.86
CA ILE A 309 0.92 -12.33 7.97
C ILE A 309 2.26 -12.83 8.50
N LYS A 310 3.33 -12.54 7.76
CA LYS A 310 4.68 -13.02 8.05
C LYS A 310 5.62 -11.86 8.34
N SER A 311 6.42 -11.99 9.39
CA SER A 311 7.47 -11.04 9.74
C SER A 311 8.79 -11.41 9.05
N GLU A 312 9.46 -10.41 8.48
CA GLU A 312 10.83 -10.56 7.96
C GLU A 312 11.89 -10.43 9.08
N SER A 313 11.55 -9.81 10.21
CA SER A 313 12.48 -9.43 11.28
C SER A 313 12.94 -10.59 12.16
N TYR A 314 12.11 -11.63 12.31
CA TYR A 314 12.38 -12.79 13.15
C TYR A 314 12.12 -14.08 12.36
N CYS A 315 13.20 -14.73 11.91
CA CYS A 315 13.21 -16.16 11.55
C CYS A 315 12.08 -16.66 10.62
N TYR A 316 11.55 -15.83 9.72
CA TYR A 316 10.42 -16.19 8.86
C TYR A 316 9.16 -16.64 9.63
N CYS A 317 8.93 -16.09 10.82
CA CYS A 317 7.80 -16.42 11.67
C CYS A 317 6.51 -15.70 11.24
N PHE A 318 5.38 -16.27 11.65
CA PHE A 318 4.04 -15.81 11.36
C PHE A 318 3.43 -15.09 12.55
N TRP A 319 2.49 -14.20 12.24
CA TRP A 319 1.59 -13.64 13.24
C TRP A 319 0.66 -14.73 13.78
N PHE A 320 0.37 -14.66 15.07
CA PHE A 320 -0.64 -15.49 15.72
C PHE A 320 -1.24 -14.75 16.92
N VAL A 321 -2.44 -15.15 17.34
CA VAL A 321 -3.09 -14.61 18.55
C VAL A 321 -2.87 -15.55 19.72
N SER A 322 -2.14 -15.08 20.73
CA SER A 322 -1.88 -15.85 21.96
C SER A 322 -3.15 -16.07 22.80
N SER A 323 -3.08 -16.98 23.77
CA SER A 323 -4.21 -17.25 24.67
C SER A 323 -4.63 -16.06 25.54
N SER A 324 -3.74 -15.09 25.76
CA SER A 324 -4.05 -13.83 26.44
C SER A 324 -4.61 -12.75 25.50
N GLY A 325 -4.74 -13.05 24.21
CA GLY A 325 -5.24 -12.12 23.19
C GLY A 325 -4.17 -11.19 22.61
N LEU A 326 -2.90 -11.31 22.98
CA LEU A 326 -1.81 -10.54 22.34
C LEU A 326 -1.54 -11.07 20.95
N VAL A 327 -1.29 -10.18 19.99
CA VAL A 327 -0.77 -10.56 18.67
C VAL A 327 0.76 -10.64 18.75
N CYS A 328 1.29 -11.83 18.44
CA CYS A 328 2.72 -12.14 18.51
C CYS A 328 3.27 -12.49 17.12
N THR A 329 4.59 -12.41 16.95
CA THR A 329 5.28 -12.51 15.66
C THR A 329 6.26 -13.69 15.55
N ASP A 330 6.35 -14.55 16.56
CA ASP A 330 7.23 -15.72 16.66
C ASP A 330 6.49 -17.04 16.37
N GLY A 331 5.37 -16.98 15.66
CA GLY A 331 4.61 -18.17 15.27
C GLY A 331 5.36 -19.04 14.27
N ASN A 332 5.59 -20.31 14.61
CA ASN A 332 6.23 -21.28 13.70
C ASN A 332 5.26 -21.88 12.68
N LYS A 333 3.96 -21.62 12.83
CA LYS A 333 2.90 -22.07 11.93
C LYS A 333 2.09 -20.86 11.48
N PRO A 334 1.63 -20.83 10.23
CA PRO A 334 0.71 -19.81 9.80
C PRO A 334 -0.61 -19.89 10.57
N GLU A 335 -1.08 -18.74 11.05
CA GLU A 335 -2.45 -18.54 11.50
C GLU A 335 -3.22 -17.72 10.45
N ASP A 336 -4.48 -18.06 10.25
CA ASP A 336 -5.34 -17.42 9.26
C ASP A 336 -6.02 -16.16 9.83
N PHE A 337 -5.93 -15.08 9.08
CA PHE A 337 -6.60 -13.83 9.33
C PHE A 337 -7.56 -13.51 8.17
N PHE A 338 -8.72 -12.95 8.49
CA PHE A 338 -9.75 -12.59 7.53
C PHE A 338 -9.86 -11.08 7.41
N PHE A 339 -9.83 -10.59 6.18
CA PHE A 339 -9.82 -9.15 5.89
C PHE A 339 -11.23 -8.72 5.48
N GLU A 340 -11.81 -7.82 6.27
CA GLU A 340 -13.14 -7.25 6.04
C GLU A 340 -12.98 -5.78 5.62
N PHE A 341 -13.16 -5.48 4.34
CA PHE A 341 -13.08 -4.12 3.82
C PHE A 341 -14.43 -3.43 4.02
N VAL A 342 -14.53 -2.68 5.12
CA VAL A 342 -15.79 -2.06 5.58
C VAL A 342 -15.83 -0.55 5.37
N GLU A 343 -14.68 0.08 5.12
CA GLU A 343 -14.55 1.52 4.97
C GLU A 343 -13.51 1.88 3.90
N TYR A 344 -13.68 3.06 3.29
CA TYR A 344 -12.72 3.62 2.33
C TYR A 344 -11.29 3.59 2.90
N GLY A 345 -10.40 2.92 2.18
CA GLY A 345 -8.98 2.84 2.51
C GLY A 345 -8.67 2.12 3.83
N ARG A 346 -9.65 1.43 4.44
CA ARG A 346 -9.47 0.75 5.73
C ARG A 346 -10.03 -0.66 5.74
N VAL A 347 -9.35 -1.53 6.47
CA VAL A 347 -9.70 -2.94 6.65
C VAL A 347 -9.82 -3.27 8.13
N ALA A 348 -10.82 -4.08 8.48
CA ALA A 348 -10.87 -4.76 9.76
C ALA A 348 -10.26 -6.15 9.59
N ILE A 349 -9.40 -6.55 10.53
CA ILE A 349 -8.69 -7.84 10.46
C ILE A 349 -9.22 -8.73 11.57
N LYS A 350 -9.74 -9.90 11.22
CA LYS A 350 -10.34 -10.85 12.16
C LYS A 350 -9.46 -12.10 12.29
N GLY A 351 -9.10 -12.48 13.51
CA GLY A 351 -8.33 -13.70 13.77
C GLY A 351 -9.20 -14.97 13.74
N GLN A 352 -8.57 -16.15 13.80
CA GLN A 352 -9.27 -17.44 13.85
C GLN A 352 -10.18 -17.56 15.08
N ASN A 353 -9.85 -16.84 16.16
CA ASN A 353 -10.67 -16.73 17.36
C ASN A 353 -11.98 -15.92 17.17
N SER A 354 -12.29 -15.49 15.93
CA SER A 354 -13.45 -14.69 15.56
C SER A 354 -13.51 -13.30 16.19
N LYS A 355 -12.36 -12.78 16.64
CA LYS A 355 -12.23 -11.43 17.20
C LYS A 355 -11.38 -10.55 16.28
N TYR A 356 -11.62 -9.25 16.34
CA TYR A 356 -10.91 -8.26 15.54
C TYR A 356 -9.59 -7.87 16.19
N LEU A 357 -8.58 -7.62 15.35
CA LEU A 357 -7.33 -7.00 15.76
C LEU A 357 -7.59 -5.52 16.05
N ARG A 358 -7.19 -5.06 17.24
CA ARG A 358 -7.34 -3.67 17.70
C ARG A 358 -6.13 -3.20 18.48
N GLY A 359 -5.93 -1.88 18.51
CA GLY A 359 -5.03 -1.27 19.49
C GLY A 359 -5.67 -1.20 20.88
N ASP A 360 -4.92 -1.52 21.92
CA ASP A 360 -5.33 -1.21 23.29
C ASP A 360 -4.92 0.22 23.71
N GLN A 361 -5.27 0.60 24.94
CA GLN A 361 -4.93 1.93 25.49
C GLN A 361 -3.41 2.12 25.68
N GLY A 362 -2.66 1.02 25.82
CA GLY A 362 -1.20 1.03 25.89
C GLY A 362 -0.53 1.10 24.51
N GLY A 363 -1.30 1.01 23.42
CA GLY A 363 -0.78 0.96 22.06
C GLY A 363 -0.22 -0.40 21.67
N THR A 364 -0.59 -1.48 22.37
CA THR A 364 -0.27 -2.87 22.00
C THR A 364 -1.36 -3.42 21.07
N LEU A 365 -0.97 -4.22 20.09
CA LEU A 365 -1.89 -4.89 19.19
C LEU A 365 -2.49 -6.15 19.84
N MET A 366 -3.81 -6.15 19.97
CA MET A 366 -4.61 -7.22 20.59
C MET A 366 -5.54 -7.84 19.57
N GLY A 367 -5.74 -9.16 19.62
CA GLY A 367 -6.73 -9.91 18.85
C GLY A 367 -7.98 -10.25 19.66
N ASP A 368 -8.51 -9.28 20.40
CA ASP A 368 -9.63 -9.47 21.33
C ASP A 368 -10.85 -8.56 21.07
N GLY A 369 -10.86 -7.79 19.96
CA GLY A 369 -11.94 -6.89 19.59
C GLY A 369 -13.25 -7.62 19.27
N LEU A 370 -14.36 -7.15 19.83
CA LEU A 370 -15.67 -7.82 19.69
C LEU A 370 -16.51 -7.26 18.52
N SER A 371 -16.18 -6.07 18.05
CA SER A 371 -16.87 -5.36 16.97
C SER A 371 -15.88 -4.49 16.21
N VAL A 372 -16.25 -4.09 15.00
CA VAL A 372 -15.49 -3.12 14.22
C VAL A 372 -15.76 -1.71 14.71
N ASP A 373 -14.70 -0.99 15.04
CA ASP A 373 -14.65 0.39 15.52
C ASP A 373 -13.33 1.07 15.11
N ALA A 374 -13.14 2.32 15.51
CA ALA A 374 -11.93 3.08 15.15
C ALA A 374 -10.61 2.41 15.58
N SER A 375 -10.62 1.66 16.69
CA SER A 375 -9.44 0.98 17.23
C SER A 375 -9.08 -0.30 16.48
N SER A 376 -10.02 -0.84 15.71
CA SER A 376 -9.91 -2.11 14.97
C SER A 376 -9.90 -1.95 13.45
N LEU A 377 -9.78 -0.70 12.98
CA LEU A 377 -9.67 -0.36 11.56
C LEU A 377 -8.24 0.07 11.21
N TRP A 378 -7.73 -0.50 10.12
CA TRP A 378 -6.35 -0.33 9.68
C TRP A 378 -6.32 0.18 8.24
N GLU A 379 -5.65 1.30 8.01
CA GLU A 379 -5.24 1.72 6.67
C GLU A 379 -4.10 0.83 6.18
N HIS A 380 -4.11 0.52 4.89
CA HIS A 380 -3.26 -0.51 4.28
C HIS A 380 -2.70 -0.11 2.92
#